data_AF-A0A1G3WMD2-F1
#
_entry.id   AF-A0A1G3WMD2-F1
#
_cell.length_a   1.000
_cell.length_b   1.000
_cell.length_c   1.000
_cell.angle_alpha   90.00
_cell.angle_beta   90.00
_cell.angle_gamma   90.00
#
_symmetry.space_group_name_H-M   'P 1'
#
loop_
_entity.id
_entity.type
_entity.pdbx_description
1 polymer ?
#
loop_
_entity_poly.entity_id
_entity_poly.type
_entity_poly.pdbx_seq_one_letter_code
_entity_poly.pdbx_strand_id
1 'polypeptide(L)'
;MKKYEIMYIIRPTVESESIKTIVNHFNEIFVSYTSEVLEIKELGLKELAYEIDHHKKGYYVWLLVNATPEAVAEFNRVVRITEEVIRFIVVKEGE
;
A
#
# COMPACT_ATOMS: atom_id res chain seq x y z
N MET A 1 9.23 17.43 3.71
CA MET A 1 8.45 16.17 3.75
C MET A 1 6.99 16.56 3.72
N LYS A 2 6.15 15.74 3.10
CA LYS A 2 4.70 15.97 2.97
C LYS A 2 3.99 14.73 3.50
N LYS A 3 2.79 14.93 4.03
CA LYS A 3 1.95 13.83 4.45
C LYS A 3 1.24 13.24 3.23
N TYR A 4 1.25 11.92 3.14
CA TYR A 4 0.55 11.16 2.13
C TYR A 4 -0.29 10.09 2.79
N GLU A 5 -1.49 9.91 2.27
CA GLU A 5 -2.33 8.75 2.53
C GLU A 5 -2.18 7.78 1.37
N ILE A 6 -1.87 6.54 1.71
CA ILE A 6 -1.68 5.47 0.75
C ILE A 6 -2.65 4.37 1.09
N MET A 7 -3.43 3.94 0.11
CA MET A 7 -4.27 2.77 0.24
C MET A 7 -4.00 1.82 -0.91
N TYR A 8 -3.78 0.55 -0.58
CA TYR A 8 -3.61 -0.50 -1.57
C TYR A 8 -4.41 -1.75 -1.20
N ILE A 9 -4.69 -2.54 -2.23
CA ILE A 9 -5.49 -3.74 -2.15
C ILE A 9 -4.63 -4.91 -2.63
N ILE A 10 -4.44 -5.90 -1.78
CA ILE A 10 -3.72 -7.14 -2.09
C ILE A 10 -4.73 -8.20 -2.55
N ARG A 11 -4.31 -9.07 -3.48
CA ARG A 11 -5.08 -10.23 -3.93
C ARG A 11 -5.52 -11.10 -2.73
N PRO A 12 -6.75 -11.62 -2.74
CA PRO A 12 -7.30 -12.41 -1.63
C PRO A 12 -6.70 -13.82 -1.54
N THR A 13 -6.00 -14.27 -2.58
CA THR A 13 -5.36 -15.59 -2.67
C THR A 13 -4.00 -15.65 -2.00
N VAL A 14 -3.46 -14.51 -1.58
CA VAL A 14 -2.14 -14.42 -0.92
C VAL A 14 -2.27 -14.89 0.53
N GLU A 15 -1.33 -15.71 0.97
CA GLU A 15 -1.29 -16.20 2.35
C GLU A 15 -0.98 -15.07 3.34
N SER A 16 -1.46 -15.19 4.57
CA SER A 16 -1.29 -14.17 5.61
C SER A 16 0.18 -13.85 5.93
N GLU A 17 1.09 -14.81 5.80
CA GLU A 17 2.52 -14.58 5.99
C GLU A 17 3.11 -13.73 4.86
N SER A 18 2.72 -14.03 3.62
CA SER A 18 3.12 -13.24 2.45
C SER A 18 2.57 -11.83 2.49
N ILE A 19 1.34 -11.63 2.98
CA ILE A 19 0.76 -10.29 3.20
C ILE A 19 1.64 -9.46 4.14
N LYS A 20 2.09 -10.04 5.27
CA LYS A 20 2.97 -9.33 6.21
C LYS A 20 4.31 -8.97 5.58
N THR A 21 4.88 -9.88 4.79
CA THR A 21 6.12 -9.61 4.05
C THR A 21 5.96 -8.44 3.08
N ILE A 22 4.84 -8.38 2.34
CA ILE A 22 4.54 -7.27 1.42
C ILE A 22 4.39 -5.95 2.18
N VAL A 23 3.64 -5.94 3.28
CA VAL A 23 3.45 -4.74 4.12
C VAL A 23 4.79 -4.26 4.66
N ASN A 24 5.62 -5.16 5.18
CA ASN A 24 6.96 -4.84 5.68
C ASN A 24 7.87 -4.29 4.58
N HIS A 25 7.86 -4.91 3.40
CA HIS A 25 8.64 -4.44 2.26
C HIS A 25 8.28 -3.00 1.87
N PHE A 26 6.99 -2.67 1.84
CA PHE A 26 6.56 -1.30 1.57
C PHE A 26 6.95 -0.32 2.68
N ASN A 27 6.93 -0.74 3.95
CA ASN A 27 7.40 0.09 5.05
C ASN A 27 8.91 0.37 4.97
N GLU A 28 9.70 -0.64 4.60
CA GLU A 28 11.16 -0.52 4.43
C GLU A 28 11.55 0.51 3.37
N ILE A 29 10.74 0.68 2.32
CA ILE A 29 10.95 1.73 1.32
C ILE A 29 10.91 3.09 2.01
N PHE A 30 9.89 3.38 2.81
CA PHE A 30 9.80 4.69 3.47
C PHE A 30 10.95 4.91 4.46
N VAL A 31 11.32 3.89 5.23
CA VAL A 31 12.45 3.97 6.19
C VAL A 31 13.78 4.25 5.47
N SER A 32 14.02 3.58 4.34
CA SER A 32 15.26 3.72 3.56
C SER A 32 15.46 5.13 2.99
N TYR A 33 14.36 5.84 2.69
CA TYR A 33 14.40 7.20 2.16
C TYR A 33 14.21 8.27 3.25
N THR A 34 14.58 7.96 4.51
CA THR A 34 14.48 8.90 5.66
C THR A 34 13.05 9.45 5.83
N SER A 35 12.04 8.66 5.46
CA SER A 35 10.63 8.99 5.59
C SER A 35 10.02 8.23 6.77
N GLU A 36 9.00 8.81 7.38
CA GLU A 36 8.38 8.27 8.59
C GLU A 36 7.01 7.70 8.27
N VAL A 37 6.76 6.47 8.72
CA VAL A 37 5.42 5.88 8.69
C VAL A 37 4.72 6.26 9.99
N LEU A 38 3.67 7.07 9.89
CA LEU A 38 2.94 7.59 11.04
C LEU A 38 1.92 6.58 11.57
N GLU A 39 1.18 5.93 10.66
CA GLU A 39 0.13 4.99 11.01
C GLU A 39 -0.03 3.93 9.92
N ILE A 40 -0.27 2.68 10.33
CA ILE A 40 -0.61 1.57 9.44
C ILE A 40 -1.91 0.96 9.96
N LYS A 41 -2.90 0.82 9.08
CA LYS A 41 -4.17 0.15 9.34
C LYS A 41 -4.39 -0.99 8.35
N GLU A 42 -4.29 -2.20 8.86
CA GLU A 42 -4.72 -3.40 8.16
C GLU A 42 -6.23 -3.56 8.32
N LEU A 43 -6.98 -3.25 7.26
CA LEU A 43 -8.45 -3.29 7.25
C LEU A 43 -9.00 -4.69 6.96
N GLY A 44 -8.14 -5.65 6.67
CA GLY A 44 -8.50 -7.04 6.42
C GLY A 44 -9.13 -7.27 5.06
N LEU A 45 -9.70 -8.47 4.91
CA LEU A 45 -10.35 -8.91 3.69
C LEU A 45 -11.77 -8.33 3.57
N LYS A 46 -12.04 -7.61 2.49
CA LYS A 46 -13.36 -7.00 2.20
C LYS A 46 -13.84 -7.37 0.81
N GLU A 47 -15.16 -7.36 0.62
CA GLU A 47 -15.78 -7.51 -0.70
C GLU A 47 -15.68 -6.20 -1.48
N LEU A 48 -15.25 -6.30 -2.74
CA LEU A 48 -15.15 -5.18 -3.67
C LEU A 48 -16.53 -4.92 -4.28
N ALA A 49 -16.84 -3.65 -4.56
CA ALA A 49 -18.10 -3.28 -5.21
C ALA A 49 -18.22 -3.84 -6.64
N TYR A 50 -17.09 -4.11 -7.29
CA TYR A 50 -16.97 -4.74 -8.59
C TYR A 50 -15.69 -5.55 -8.67
N GLU A 51 -15.63 -6.44 -9.66
CA GLU A 51 -14.47 -7.30 -9.89
C GLU A 51 -13.28 -6.49 -10.42
N ILE A 52 -12.13 -6.62 -9.77
CA ILE A 52 -10.85 -6.03 -10.19
C ILE A 52 -9.90 -7.21 -10.42
N ASP A 53 -9.32 -7.32 -11.62
CA ASP A 53 -8.43 -8.41 -12.01
C ASP A 53 -8.96 -9.81 -11.64
N HIS A 54 -10.24 -10.04 -11.92
CA HIS A 54 -10.94 -11.29 -11.59
C HIS A 54 -11.14 -11.62 -10.12
N HIS A 55 -10.92 -10.65 -9.23
CA HIS A 55 -11.14 -10.79 -7.80
C HIS A 55 -12.35 -9.98 -7.33
N LYS A 56 -13.24 -10.63 -6.55
CA LYS A 56 -14.40 -10.00 -5.88
C LYS A 56 -14.11 -9.60 -4.43
N LYS A 57 -12.98 -10.04 -3.90
CA LYS A 57 -12.51 -9.75 -2.54
C LYS A 57 -11.08 -9.22 -2.63
N GLY A 58 -10.70 -8.38 -1.68
CA GLY A 58 -9.35 -7.85 -1.58
C GLY A 58 -8.97 -7.55 -0.14
N TYR A 59 -7.69 -7.67 0.17
CA TYR A 59 -7.16 -7.31 1.48
C TYR A 59 -6.73 -5.85 1.47
N TYR A 60 -7.36 -5.03 2.30
CA TYR A 60 -7.14 -3.59 2.33
C TYR A 60 -6.07 -3.22 3.35
N VAL A 61 -5.10 -2.40 2.93
CA VAL A 61 -4.14 -1.75 3.82
C VAL A 61 -4.15 -0.26 3.56
N TRP A 62 -4.24 0.52 4.63
CA TRP A 62 -4.14 1.97 4.62
C TRP A 62 -2.92 2.40 5.43
N LEU A 63 -2.18 3.37 4.91
CA LEU A 63 -0.98 3.90 5.52
C LEU A 63 -1.03 5.43 5.49
N LEU A 64 -0.61 6.02 6.60
CA LEU A 64 -0.32 7.44 6.70
C LEU A 64 1.19 7.60 6.82
N VAL A 65 1.80 8.29 5.87
CA VAL A 65 3.26 8.46 5.81
C VAL A 65 3.63 9.94 5.70
N ASN A 66 4.66 10.35 6.43
CA ASN A 66 5.34 11.62 6.24
C ASN A 66 6.58 11.36 5.39
N ALA A 67 6.46 11.59 4.09
CA ALA A 67 7.44 11.14 3.12
C ALA A 67 8.03 12.25 2.25
N THR A 68 9.22 11.98 1.71
CA THR A 68 9.82 12.78 0.64
C THR A 68 9.19 12.40 -0.72
N PRO A 69 9.17 13.31 -1.71
CA PRO A 69 8.70 12.99 -3.05
C PRO A 69 9.42 11.79 -3.69
N GLU A 70 10.71 11.62 -3.38
CA GLU A 70 11.54 10.51 -3.85
C GLU A 70 11.07 9.17 -3.29
N ALA A 71 10.76 9.11 -1.99
CA ALA A 71 10.22 7.91 -1.35
C ALA A 71 8.88 7.49 -1.95
N VAL A 72 8.00 8.47 -2.25
CA VAL A 72 6.70 8.22 -2.89
C VAL A 72 6.87 7.77 -4.34
N ALA A 73 7.82 8.34 -5.08
CA ALA A 73 8.12 7.92 -6.44
C ALA A 73 8.63 6.46 -6.47
N GLU A 74 9.48 6.10 -5.52
CA GLU A 74 9.98 4.73 -5.40
C GLU A 74 8.86 3.76 -4.99
N PHE A 75 8.03 4.13 -4.01
CA PHE A 75 6.85 3.32 -3.66
C PHE A 75 5.94 3.09 -4.88
N ASN A 76 5.66 4.13 -5.67
CA ASN A 76 4.86 4.03 -6.90
C ASN A 76 5.50 3.09 -7.94
N ARG A 77 6.83 3.05 -8.01
CA ARG A 77 7.55 2.15 -8.90
C ARG A 77 7.43 0.70 -8.43
N VAL A 78 7.69 0.43 -7.15
CA VAL A 78 7.68 -0.92 -6.58
C VAL A 78 6.27 -1.50 -6.58
N VAL A 79 5.27 -0.75 -6.13
CA VAL A 79 3.87 -1.22 -6.05
C VAL A 79 3.30 -1.62 -7.43
N ARG A 80 3.77 -1.00 -8.51
CA ARG A 80 3.39 -1.36 -9.89
C ARG A 80 4.05 -2.66 -10.38
N ILE A 81 5.19 -3.03 -9.80
CA ILE A 81 5.93 -4.26 -10.13
C ILE A 81 5.40 -5.44 -9.32
N THR A 82 4.89 -5.16 -8.11
CA THR A 82 4.28 -6.17 -7.24
C THR A 82 2.94 -6.63 -7.80
N GLU A 83 2.92 -7.80 -8.43
CA GLU A 83 1.70 -8.37 -9.03
C GLU A 83 0.61 -8.68 -7.99
N GLU A 84 0.99 -8.87 -6.73
CA GLU A 84 0.06 -9.15 -5.63
C GLU A 84 -0.86 -7.97 -5.32
N VAL A 85 -0.51 -6.75 -5.74
CA VAL A 85 -1.33 -5.55 -5.53
C VAL A 85 -2.20 -5.31 -6.76
N ILE A 86 -3.51 -5.45 -6.60
CA ILE A 86 -4.50 -5.25 -7.70
C ILE A 86 -4.85 -3.78 -7.89
N ARG A 87 -4.70 -2.96 -6.84
CA ARG A 87 -4.98 -1.53 -6.91
C ARG A 87 -4.28 -0.79 -5.80
N PHE A 88 -3.84 0.43 -6.11
CA PHE A 88 -3.33 1.35 -5.12
C PHE A 88 -3.76 2.78 -5.47
N ILE A 89 -3.77 3.63 -4.46
CA ILE A 89 -3.95 5.07 -4.58
C ILE A 89 -3.00 5.74 -3.60
N VAL A 90 -2.38 6.82 -4.06
CA VAL A 90 -1.54 7.69 -3.26
C VAL A 90 -2.16 9.08 -3.32
N VAL A 91 -2.54 9.61 -2.17
CA VAL A 91 -3.15 10.94 -2.02
C VAL A 91 -2.23 11.77 -1.16
N LYS A 92 -2.00 13.02 -1.56
CA LYS A 92 -1.26 13.98 -0.75
C LYS A 92 -2.24 14.68 0.18
N GLU A 93 -1.98 14.68 1.48
CA GLU A 93 -2.87 15.32 2.45
C GLU A 93 -2.90 16.84 2.23
N GLY A 94 -4.10 17.40 1.99
CA GLY A 94 -4.31 18.84 1.79
C GLY A 94 -4.48 19.31 0.32
N GLU A 95 -4.61 18.39 -0.64
CA GLU A 95 -5.08 18.64 -2.02
C GLU A 95 -6.30 17.76 -2.32
#